data_AF-A0A2I9CSP2-F1
#
_entry.id   AF-A0A2I9CSP2-F1
#
_cell.length_a   1.000
_cell.length_b   1.000
_cell.length_c   1.000
_cell.angle_alpha   90.00
_cell.angle_beta   90.00
_cell.angle_gamma   90.00
#
_symmetry.space_group_name_H-M   'P 1'
#
loop_
_entity.id
_entity.type
_entity.pdbx_description
1 polymer ?
#
loop_
_entity_poly.entity_id
_entity_poly.type
_entity_poly.pdbx_seq_one_letter_code
_entity_poly.pdbx_strand_id
1 'polypeptide(L)'
;MTTPFTPEHQLYVIQSQGTPVTLLAFAGYVLAGTLVGLSVRDPRFGTLNTGLISLALLAAVVNGALTLGLFPWLFTGLSRCFGAATERHEVRAITALSLVPVILATLLSLVVGLGGPLAVLGSLVAGGVFVHGLALANGVTFRQALRHTLVVWAVLILGIILLSAALGTFLT
;
A
#
# COMPACT_ATOMS: atom_id res chain seq x y z
N MET A 1 -27.25 -14.61 -16.46
CA MET A 1 -26.93 -15.46 -15.30
C MET A 1 -25.43 -15.40 -15.09
N THR A 2 -24.97 -14.54 -14.19
CA THR A 2 -23.57 -14.50 -13.78
C THR A 2 -23.35 -15.64 -12.79
N THR A 3 -22.55 -16.62 -13.16
CA THR A 3 -22.08 -17.64 -12.21
C THR A 3 -21.45 -16.92 -11.02
N PRO A 4 -21.84 -17.24 -9.77
CA PRO A 4 -21.18 -16.65 -8.61
C PRO A 4 -19.69 -17.02 -8.69
N PHE A 5 -18.81 -16.01 -8.65
CA PHE A 5 -17.37 -16.22 -8.59
C PHE A 5 -17.06 -17.07 -7.37
N THR A 6 -16.65 -18.33 -7.60
CA THR A 6 -16.19 -19.19 -6.51
C THR A 6 -14.87 -18.63 -5.95
N PRO A 7 -14.59 -18.82 -4.65
CA PRO A 7 -13.35 -18.32 -4.01
C PRO A 7 -12.08 -18.73 -4.77
N GLU A 8 -12.12 -19.91 -5.38
CA GLU A 8 -11.04 -20.49 -6.19
C GLU A 8 -10.79 -19.70 -7.49
N HIS A 9 -11.86 -19.18 -8.10
CA HIS A 9 -11.78 -18.33 -9.28
C HIS A 9 -11.22 -16.94 -8.95
N GLN A 10 -11.52 -16.42 -7.74
CA GLN A 10 -10.96 -15.16 -7.27
C GLN A 10 -9.46 -15.27 -7.00
N LEU A 11 -9.00 -16.38 -6.39
CA LEU A 11 -7.58 -16.68 -6.21
C LEU A 11 -6.83 -16.76 -7.54
N TYR A 12 -7.40 -17.47 -8.52
CA TYR A 12 -6.80 -17.62 -9.85
C TYR A 12 -6.56 -16.27 -10.54
N VAL A 13 -7.50 -15.33 -10.42
CA VAL A 13 -7.33 -13.98 -10.99
C VAL A 13 -6.24 -13.20 -10.25
N ILE A 14 -6.16 -13.29 -8.92
CA ILE A 14 -5.11 -12.64 -8.11
C ILE A 14 -3.72 -13.18 -8.48
N GLN A 15 -3.60 -14.49 -8.70
CA GLN A 15 -2.33 -15.14 -9.04
C GLN A 15 -1.92 -14.89 -10.50
N SER A 16 -2.85 -14.99 -11.47
CA SER A 16 -2.55 -14.79 -12.90
C SER A 16 -2.33 -13.33 -13.29
N GLN A 17 -2.91 -12.37 -12.57
CA GLN A 17 -2.80 -10.93 -12.83
C GLN A 17 -1.91 -10.19 -11.83
N GLY A 18 -1.24 -10.89 -10.92
CA GLY A 18 -0.47 -10.25 -9.84
C GLY A 18 0.61 -9.28 -10.33
N THR A 19 1.34 -9.65 -11.39
CA THR A 19 2.38 -8.80 -11.99
C THR A 19 1.82 -7.54 -12.68
N PRO A 20 0.87 -7.62 -13.63
CA PRO A 20 0.31 -6.43 -14.26
C PRO A 20 -0.41 -5.52 -13.26
N VAL A 21 -1.15 -6.08 -12.30
CA VAL A 21 -1.82 -5.29 -11.24
C VAL A 21 -0.80 -4.58 -10.37
N THR A 22 0.32 -5.21 -10.03
CA THR A 22 1.37 -4.54 -9.26
C THR A 22 2.01 -3.40 -10.04
N LEU A 23 2.27 -3.57 -11.33
CA LEU A 23 2.84 -2.52 -12.17
C LEU A 23 1.89 -1.33 -12.32
N LEU A 24 0.60 -1.60 -12.51
CA LEU A 24 -0.43 -0.54 -12.58
C LEU A 24 -0.59 0.18 -11.25
N ALA A 25 -0.61 -0.54 -10.13
CA ALA A 25 -0.68 0.07 -8.80
C ALA A 25 0.57 0.93 -8.52
N PHE A 26 1.76 0.46 -8.92
CA PHE A 26 2.99 1.23 -8.80
C PHE A 26 2.93 2.52 -9.62
N ALA A 27 2.57 2.42 -10.90
CA ALA A 27 2.44 3.58 -11.79
C ALA A 27 1.39 4.58 -11.27
N GLY A 28 0.24 4.09 -10.82
CA GLY A 28 -0.83 4.91 -10.25
C GLY A 28 -0.40 5.61 -8.96
N TYR A 29 0.34 4.92 -8.09
CA TYR A 29 0.88 5.49 -6.86
C TYR A 29 1.89 6.60 -7.15
N VAL A 30 2.84 6.35 -8.06
CA VAL A 30 3.85 7.35 -8.47
C VAL A 30 3.19 8.57 -9.10
N LEU A 31 2.19 8.36 -9.96
CA LEU A 31 1.46 9.44 -10.61
C LEU A 31 0.66 10.27 -9.59
N ALA A 32 -0.07 9.64 -8.67
CA ALA A 32 -0.80 10.33 -7.62
C ALA A 32 0.13 11.14 -6.72
N GLY A 33 1.25 10.54 -6.27
CA GLY A 33 2.24 11.24 -5.44
C GLY A 33 2.89 12.43 -6.15
N THR A 34 3.17 12.29 -7.44
CA THR A 34 3.73 13.38 -8.26
C THR A 34 2.72 14.51 -8.46
N LEU A 35 1.45 14.19 -8.70
CA LEU A 35 0.37 15.19 -8.84
C LEU A 35 0.11 15.96 -7.55
N VAL A 36 0.17 15.27 -6.40
CA VAL A 36 0.14 15.94 -5.09
C VAL A 36 1.34 16.88 -4.94
N GLY A 37 2.54 16.47 -5.33
CA GLY A 37 3.70 17.36 -5.34
C GLY A 37 3.52 18.60 -6.23
N LEU A 38 2.89 18.42 -7.39
CA LEU A 38 2.59 19.52 -8.32
C LEU A 38 1.53 20.50 -7.80
N SER A 39 0.56 20.04 -7.00
CA SER A 39 -0.51 20.90 -6.48
C SER A 39 -0.04 21.87 -5.38
N VAL A 40 1.13 21.63 -4.78
CA VAL A 40 1.74 22.50 -3.75
C VAL A 40 2.62 23.60 -4.37
N ARG A 41 2.70 23.68 -5.70
CA ARG A 41 3.55 24.65 -6.40
C ARG A 41 3.06 26.10 -6.18
N ASP A 42 3.96 26.97 -5.73
CA ASP A 42 3.76 28.42 -5.74
C ASP A 42 4.61 29.06 -6.86
N PRO A 43 4.02 29.82 -7.80
CA PRO A 43 4.74 30.48 -8.89
C PRO A 43 5.93 31.34 -8.44
N ARG A 44 5.93 31.83 -7.21
CA ARG A 44 6.97 32.71 -6.64
C ARG A 44 8.31 32.02 -6.42
N PHE A 45 8.33 30.69 -6.38
CA PHE A 45 9.53 29.91 -6.05
C PHE A 45 10.39 29.49 -7.26
N GLY A 46 10.06 29.89 -8.49
CA GLY A 46 10.97 29.74 -9.65
C GLY A 46 11.58 28.34 -9.80
N THR A 47 12.93 28.24 -9.77
CA THR A 47 13.72 26.99 -9.88
C THR A 47 13.59 26.06 -8.66
N LEU A 48 13.24 26.59 -7.48
CA LEU A 48 12.99 25.79 -6.28
C LEU A 48 11.78 24.85 -6.49
N ASN A 49 10.78 25.28 -7.27
CA ASN A 49 9.66 24.41 -7.65
C ASN A 49 10.11 23.18 -8.42
N THR A 50 11.06 23.33 -9.34
CA THR A 50 11.58 22.20 -10.12
C THR A 50 12.29 21.19 -9.21
N GLY A 51 13.10 21.66 -8.26
CA GLY A 51 13.74 20.82 -7.25
C GLY A 51 12.72 20.08 -6.36
N LEU A 52 11.68 20.79 -5.89
CA LEU A 52 10.61 20.18 -5.09
C LEU A 52 9.83 19.13 -5.86
N ILE A 53 9.57 19.34 -7.16
CA ILE A 53 8.90 18.35 -8.01
C ILE A 53 9.77 17.11 -8.19
N SER A 54 11.07 17.26 -8.45
CA SER A 54 12.00 16.13 -8.55
C SER A 54 12.07 15.33 -7.25
N LEU A 55 12.09 16.02 -6.09
CA LEU A 55 12.05 15.37 -4.79
C LEU A 55 10.72 14.64 -4.54
N ALA A 56 9.59 15.24 -4.90
CA ALA A 56 8.27 14.61 -4.77
C ALA A 56 8.15 13.36 -5.65
N LEU A 57 8.64 13.41 -6.89
CA LEU A 57 8.69 12.25 -7.79
C LEU A 57 9.57 11.15 -7.20
N LEU A 58 10.78 11.49 -6.76
CA LEU A 58 11.71 10.53 -6.17
C LEU A 58 11.11 9.87 -4.92
N ALA A 59 10.51 10.67 -4.03
CA ALA A 59 9.84 10.16 -2.84
C ALA A 59 8.67 9.23 -3.20
N ALA A 60 7.86 9.58 -4.21
CA ALA A 60 6.75 8.75 -4.67
C ALA A 60 7.24 7.40 -5.25
N VAL A 61 8.31 7.42 -6.04
CA VAL A 61 8.95 6.20 -6.59
C VAL A 61 9.50 5.32 -5.48
N VAL A 62 10.25 5.88 -4.54
CA VAL A 62 10.82 5.14 -3.40
C VAL A 62 9.71 4.55 -2.55
N ASN A 63 8.69 5.34 -2.18
CA ASN A 63 7.56 4.86 -1.40
C ASN A 63 6.77 3.77 -2.12
N GLY A 64 6.55 3.91 -3.43
CA GLY A 64 5.91 2.87 -4.24
C GLY A 64 6.71 1.57 -4.24
N ALA A 65 8.04 1.64 -4.37
CA ALA A 65 8.92 0.48 -4.36
C ALA A 65 8.96 -0.20 -2.98
N LEU A 66 9.01 0.57 -1.90
CA LEU A 66 8.94 0.06 -0.54
C LEU A 66 7.58 -0.60 -0.27
N THR A 67 6.49 0.01 -0.71
CA THR A 67 5.12 -0.49 -0.46
C THR A 67 4.81 -1.75 -1.25
N LEU A 68 5.27 -1.86 -2.50
CA LEU A 68 4.95 -3.01 -3.37
C LEU A 68 6.05 -4.08 -3.44
N GLY A 69 7.24 -3.76 -2.94
CA GLY A 69 8.39 -4.67 -2.87
C GLY A 69 8.71 -5.10 -1.45
N LEU A 70 9.13 -4.15 -0.61
CA LEU A 70 9.63 -4.44 0.73
C LEU A 70 8.51 -4.88 1.70
N PHE A 71 7.37 -4.19 1.70
CA PHE A 71 6.27 -4.53 2.60
C PHE A 71 5.76 -5.96 2.40
N PRO A 72 5.42 -6.44 1.18
CA PRO A 72 5.01 -7.83 0.99
C PRO A 72 6.09 -8.82 1.43
N TRP A 73 7.37 -8.49 1.22
CA TRP A 73 8.49 -9.33 1.64
C TRP A 73 8.54 -9.49 3.16
N LEU A 74 8.50 -8.36 3.89
CA LEU A 74 8.51 -8.34 5.36
C LEU A 74 7.25 -8.97 5.94
N PHE A 75 6.08 -8.62 5.40
CA PHE A 75 4.79 -9.13 5.85
C PHE A 75 4.73 -10.65 5.72
N THR A 76 5.13 -11.22 4.57
CA THR A 76 5.17 -12.67 4.37
C THR A 76 6.19 -13.32 5.31
N GLY A 77 7.37 -12.72 5.49
CA GLY A 77 8.40 -13.24 6.40
C GLY A 77 7.90 -13.34 7.84
N LEU A 78 7.35 -12.25 8.38
CA LEU A 78 6.77 -12.22 9.72
C LEU A 78 5.57 -13.15 9.85
N SER A 79 4.70 -13.19 8.84
CA SER A 79 3.53 -14.08 8.85
C SER A 79 3.93 -15.55 8.95
N ARG A 80 5.00 -15.95 8.25
CA ARG A 80 5.55 -17.32 8.33
C ARG A 80 6.17 -17.61 9.69
N CYS A 81 6.80 -16.63 10.35
CA CYS A 81 7.26 -16.77 11.74
C CYS A 81 6.12 -17.03 12.73
N PHE A 82 4.91 -16.55 12.42
CA PHE A 82 3.68 -16.84 13.18
C PHE A 82 2.93 -18.10 12.71
N GLY A 83 3.54 -18.92 11.83
CA GLY A 83 2.98 -20.18 11.37
C GLY A 83 1.95 -20.06 10.22
N ALA A 84 1.83 -18.90 9.58
CA ALA A 84 0.93 -18.74 8.43
C ALA A 84 1.54 -19.30 7.14
N ALA A 85 0.70 -19.92 6.31
CA ALA A 85 1.06 -20.45 4.99
C ALA A 85 1.06 -19.39 3.87
N THR A 86 1.05 -18.10 4.22
CA THR A 86 0.99 -17.00 3.26
C THR A 86 2.09 -17.05 2.21
N GLU A 87 1.69 -16.91 0.95
CA GLU A 87 2.58 -16.82 -0.20
C GLU A 87 2.91 -15.36 -0.56
N ARG A 88 4.17 -15.11 -0.94
CA ARG A 88 4.65 -13.73 -1.19
C ARG A 88 3.95 -13.08 -2.38
N HIS A 89 3.75 -13.85 -3.45
CA HIS A 89 3.15 -13.34 -4.68
C HIS A 89 1.69 -12.92 -4.46
N GLU A 90 0.96 -13.66 -3.60
CA GLU A 90 -0.40 -13.32 -3.19
C GLU A 90 -0.43 -12.05 -2.34
N VAL A 91 0.41 -11.95 -1.31
CA VAL A 91 0.50 -10.75 -0.47
C VAL A 91 0.83 -9.52 -1.32
N ARG A 92 1.73 -9.65 -2.30
CA ARG A 92 2.08 -8.56 -3.23
C ARG A 92 0.88 -8.13 -4.07
N ALA A 93 0.15 -9.07 -4.67
CA ALA A 93 -1.04 -8.76 -5.48
C ALA A 93 -2.15 -8.14 -4.64
N ILE A 94 -2.39 -8.66 -3.43
CA ILE A 94 -3.37 -8.11 -2.48
C ILE A 94 -2.96 -6.69 -2.05
N THR A 95 -1.67 -6.46 -1.80
CA THR A 95 -1.15 -5.11 -1.50
C THR A 95 -1.43 -4.16 -2.65
N ALA A 96 -1.13 -4.56 -3.89
CA ALA A 96 -1.40 -3.75 -5.08
C ALA A 96 -2.90 -3.42 -5.25
N LEU A 97 -3.78 -4.40 -5.06
CA LEU A 97 -5.24 -4.18 -5.09
C LEU A 97 -5.70 -3.25 -3.97
N SER A 98 -5.13 -3.40 -2.77
CA SER A 98 -5.47 -2.56 -1.63
C SER A 98 -5.04 -1.10 -1.80
N LEU A 99 -4.08 -0.80 -2.68
CA LEU A 99 -3.69 0.58 -2.96
C LEU A 99 -4.70 1.32 -3.85
N VAL A 100 -5.55 0.62 -4.61
CA VAL A 100 -6.50 1.24 -5.54
C VAL A 100 -7.43 2.24 -4.83
N PRO A 101 -8.09 1.91 -3.70
CA PRO A 101 -8.87 2.88 -2.94
C PRO A 101 -8.08 4.13 -2.48
N VAL A 102 -6.83 3.95 -2.06
CA VAL A 102 -5.97 5.07 -1.62
C VAL A 102 -5.62 5.97 -2.80
N ILE A 103 -5.24 5.40 -3.94
CA ILE A 103 -4.92 6.15 -5.16
C ILE A 103 -6.15 6.95 -5.61
N LEU A 104 -7.32 6.30 -5.68
CA LEU A 104 -8.56 6.94 -6.09
C LEU A 104 -8.96 8.07 -5.13
N ALA A 105 -8.91 7.82 -3.82
CA ALA A 105 -9.21 8.84 -2.82
C ALA A 105 -8.25 10.03 -2.90
N THR A 106 -6.96 9.78 -3.12
CA THR A 106 -5.95 10.82 -3.27
C THR A 106 -6.21 11.67 -4.51
N LEU A 107 -6.47 11.05 -5.66
CA LEU A 107 -6.81 11.77 -6.89
C LEU A 107 -8.12 12.54 -6.76
N LEU A 108 -9.15 11.96 -6.16
CA LEU A 108 -10.43 12.64 -5.93
C LEU A 108 -10.28 13.84 -4.99
N SER A 109 -9.41 13.73 -3.98
CA SER A 109 -9.12 14.84 -3.07
C SER A 109 -8.52 16.04 -3.80
N LEU A 110 -7.71 15.81 -4.84
CA LEU A 110 -7.16 16.87 -5.69
C LEU A 110 -8.24 17.56 -6.53
N VAL A 111 -9.25 16.82 -6.99
CA VAL A 111 -10.32 17.35 -7.85
C VAL A 111 -11.39 18.10 -7.04
N VAL A 112 -11.83 17.51 -5.92
CA VAL A 112 -12.97 18.02 -5.14
C VAL A 112 -12.51 19.01 -4.06
N GLY A 113 -11.20 19.14 -3.81
CA GLY A 113 -10.66 20.04 -2.78
C GLY A 113 -10.97 19.61 -1.34
N LEU A 114 -11.50 18.39 -1.16
CA LEU A 114 -11.90 17.87 0.15
C LEU A 114 -10.73 17.42 1.03
N GLY A 115 -9.49 17.47 0.54
CA GLY A 115 -8.27 17.31 1.34
C GLY A 115 -8.19 16.00 2.15
N GLY A 116 -7.68 16.09 3.37
CA GLY A 116 -7.32 14.96 4.24
C GLY A 116 -8.42 13.92 4.55
N PRO A 117 -9.69 14.29 4.78
CA PRO A 117 -10.76 13.34 5.08
C PRO A 117 -10.97 12.22 4.05
N LEU A 118 -10.88 12.53 2.76
CA LEU A 118 -11.04 11.52 1.71
C LEU A 118 -9.87 10.53 1.71
N ALA A 119 -8.64 11.01 1.93
CA ALA A 119 -7.47 10.15 2.03
C ALA A 119 -7.55 9.18 3.23
N VAL A 120 -8.11 9.63 4.36
CA VAL A 120 -8.37 8.76 5.52
C VAL A 120 -9.39 7.67 5.17
N LEU A 121 -10.50 8.02 4.52
CA LEU A 121 -11.49 7.04 4.06
C LEU A 121 -10.89 6.03 3.08
N GLY A 122 -10.10 6.50 2.11
CA GLY A 122 -9.38 5.63 1.18
C GLY A 122 -8.45 4.65 1.88
N SER A 123 -7.78 5.09 2.95
CA SER A 123 -6.87 4.26 3.76
C SER A 123 -7.64 3.20 4.57
N LEU A 124 -8.81 3.54 5.12
CA LEU A 124 -9.65 2.58 5.83
C LEU A 124 -10.21 1.50 4.89
N VAL A 125 -10.69 1.91 3.71
CA VAL A 125 -11.18 0.98 2.68
C VAL A 125 -10.05 0.08 2.20
N ALA A 126 -8.85 0.63 1.96
CA ALA A 126 -7.67 -0.14 1.61
C ALA A 126 -7.31 -1.20 2.66
N GLY A 127 -7.34 -0.85 3.95
CA GLY A 127 -7.13 -1.81 5.03
C GLY A 127 -8.15 -2.96 5.00
N GLY A 128 -9.43 -2.63 4.76
CA GLY A 128 -10.49 -3.63 4.59
C GLY A 128 -10.25 -4.56 3.40
N VAL A 129 -9.89 -4.00 2.23
CA VAL A 129 -9.57 -4.77 1.01
C VAL A 129 -8.37 -5.68 1.24
N PHE A 130 -7.33 -5.19 1.90
CA PHE A 130 -6.13 -5.96 2.21
C PHE A 130 -6.46 -7.17 3.11
N VAL A 131 -7.15 -6.94 4.21
CA VAL A 131 -7.53 -8.00 5.16
C VAL A 131 -8.49 -9.01 4.52
N HIS A 132 -9.43 -8.54 3.69
CA HIS A 132 -10.33 -9.41 2.96
C HIS A 132 -9.59 -10.27 1.93
N GLY A 133 -8.66 -9.68 1.17
CA GLY A 133 -7.82 -10.41 0.23
C GLY A 133 -6.97 -11.48 0.92
N LEU A 134 -6.40 -11.18 2.10
CA LEU A 134 -5.68 -12.15 2.91
C LEU A 134 -6.57 -13.28 3.44
N ALA A 135 -7.80 -12.96 3.84
CA ALA A 135 -8.76 -13.97 4.30
C ALA A 135 -9.08 -14.96 3.18
N LEU A 136 -9.30 -14.47 1.96
CA LEU A 136 -9.53 -15.30 0.77
C LEU A 136 -8.31 -16.15 0.42
N ALA A 137 -7.13 -15.54 0.35
CA ALA A 137 -5.87 -16.22 0.02
C ALA A 137 -5.55 -17.39 0.95
N ASN A 138 -5.79 -17.22 2.26
CA ASN A 138 -5.48 -18.25 3.25
C ASN A 138 -6.67 -19.16 3.60
N GLY A 139 -7.85 -18.95 3.01
CA GLY A 139 -9.05 -19.72 3.33
C GLY A 139 -9.53 -19.57 4.78
N VAL A 140 -9.29 -18.41 5.41
CA VAL A 140 -9.63 -18.14 6.82
C VAL A 140 -10.76 -17.13 6.95
N THR A 141 -11.36 -17.04 8.14
CA THR A 141 -12.37 -16.01 8.41
C THR A 141 -11.75 -14.60 8.42
N PHE A 142 -12.53 -13.60 8.01
CA PHE A 142 -12.09 -12.19 8.04
C PHE A 142 -11.55 -11.77 9.42
N ARG A 143 -12.19 -12.22 10.50
CA ARG A 143 -11.76 -11.91 11.87
C ARG A 143 -10.39 -12.48 12.19
N GLN A 144 -10.08 -13.70 11.75
CA GLN A 144 -8.77 -14.32 11.93
C GLN A 144 -7.70 -13.58 11.12
N ALA A 145 -7.98 -13.29 9.84
CA ALA A 145 -7.08 -12.51 9.00
C ALA A 145 -6.82 -11.11 9.57
N LEU A 146 -7.84 -10.44 10.11
CA LEU A 146 -7.72 -9.14 10.74
C LEU A 146 -6.80 -9.19 11.96
N ARG A 147 -7.04 -10.14 12.87
CA ARG A 147 -6.19 -10.32 14.07
C ARG A 147 -4.74 -10.56 13.69
N HIS A 148 -4.49 -11.46 12.75
CA HIS A 148 -3.14 -11.73 12.24
C HIS A 148 -2.49 -10.49 11.64
N THR A 149 -3.22 -9.77 10.79
CA THR A 149 -2.75 -8.54 10.15
C THR A 149 -2.37 -7.48 11.18
N LEU A 150 -3.20 -7.28 12.21
CA LEU A 150 -2.92 -6.32 13.29
C LEU A 150 -1.67 -6.70 14.09
N VAL A 151 -1.44 -7.98 14.35
CA VAL A 151 -0.22 -8.45 15.04
C VAL A 151 1.02 -8.18 14.19
N VAL A 152 0.99 -8.53 12.90
CA VAL A 152 2.12 -8.28 12.00
C VAL A 152 2.39 -6.77 11.86
N TRP A 153 1.34 -5.95 11.74
CA TRP A 153 1.48 -4.49 11.70
C TRP A 153 2.05 -3.93 13.00
N ALA A 154 1.61 -4.41 14.17
CA ALA A 154 2.18 -3.99 15.44
C ALA A 154 3.68 -4.28 15.53
N VAL A 155 4.11 -5.46 15.06
CA VAL A 155 5.54 -5.83 15.00
C VAL A 155 6.31 -4.93 14.04
N LEU A 156 5.76 -4.64 12.85
CA LEU A 156 6.39 -3.73 11.89
C LEU A 156 6.53 -2.30 12.45
N ILE A 157 5.48 -1.77 13.07
CA ILE A 157 5.48 -0.44 13.68
C ILE A 157 6.51 -0.39 14.81
N LEU A 158 6.52 -1.38 15.70
CA LEU A 158 7.51 -1.46 16.78
C LEU A 158 8.94 -1.53 16.21
N GLY A 159 9.16 -2.32 15.15
CA GLY A 159 10.44 -2.38 14.46
C GLY A 159 10.88 -1.03 13.89
N ILE A 160 9.97 -0.27 13.30
CA ILE A 160 10.24 1.09 12.79
C ILE A 160 10.60 2.05 13.93
N ILE A 161 9.87 1.98 15.05
CA ILE A 161 10.13 2.82 16.23
C ILE A 161 11.52 2.52 16.80
N LEU A 162 11.86 1.24 16.95
CA LEU A 162 13.17 0.82 17.47
C LEU A 162 14.31 1.19 16.52
N LEU A 163 14.11 1.01 15.21
CA LEU A 163 15.10 1.40 14.20
C LEU A 163 15.31 2.92 14.21
N SER A 164 14.22 3.69 14.30
CA SER A 164 14.29 5.15 14.40
C SER A 164 15.02 5.60 15.67
N ALA A 165 14.76 4.95 16.80
CA ALA A 165 15.45 5.25 18.06
C ALA A 165 16.96 4.95 17.96
N ALA A 166 17.31 3.79 17.40
CA ALA A 166 18.72 3.41 17.22
C ALA A 166 19.45 4.38 16.27
N LEU A 167 18.85 4.74 15.13
CA LEU A 167 19.43 5.71 14.19
C LEU A 167 19.53 7.11 14.82
N GLY A 168 18.54 7.51 15.60
CA GLY A 168 18.56 8.77 16.36
C GLY A 168 19.74 8.85 17.33
N THR A 169 20.08 7.74 17.99
CA THR A 169 21.26 7.66 18.88
C THR A 169 22.61 7.66 18.15
N PHE A 170 22.66 7.38 16.84
CA PHE A 170 23.90 7.43 16.04
C PHE A 170 24.17 8.80 15.42
N LEU A 171 23.18 9.70 15.41
CA LEU A 171 23.27 11.04 14.79
C LEU A 171 23.41 12.19 15.80
N THR A 172 23.49 11.87 17.09
CA THR A 172 23.80 12.78 18.22
C THR A 172 25.16 12.46 18.79
#